data_AF-A0A2T2U816-F1
#
_entry.id   AF-A0A2T2U816-F1
#
_cell.length_a   1.000
_cell.length_b   1.000
_cell.length_c   1.000
_cell.angle_alpha   90.00
_cell.angle_beta   90.00
_cell.angle_gamma   90.00
#
_symmetry.space_group_name_H-M   'P 1'
#
loop_
_entity.id
_entity.type
_entity.pdbx_description
1 polymer ?
#
loop_
_entity_poly.entity_id
_entity_poly.type
_entity_poly.pdbx_seq_one_letter_code
_entity_poly.pdbx_strand_id
1 'polypeptide(L)'
;PSTLAFFGPYLQALVVAPTWTYMALMPVLPLLMYAPVLGGRRLAFFFAWGCLIGLSGELLGTTTGVPFGEYAYTQWLGAKIGGHVPYFIPPSWFAMSILSLDLARRTTSRRTSRIVLATVFMVLWDVSLDPAMNGAGAMFGDGAVVGGIDRFWSYPPADAFKFYYGMPLSNWLGWFAVALVIEAGFVTRPSCIF
;
A
#
# COMPACT_ATOMS: atom_id res chain seq x y z
N PRO A 1 -8.13 16.53 -33.64
CA PRO A 1 -7.56 15.28 -33.05
C PRO A 1 -8.36 14.96 -31.78
N SER A 2 -8.63 13.69 -31.48
CA SER A 2 -9.26 13.35 -30.20
C SER A 2 -8.29 13.71 -29.06
N THR A 3 -8.83 14.04 -27.88
CA THR A 3 -8.05 14.29 -26.67
C THR A 3 -7.06 13.15 -26.40
N LEU A 4 -7.50 11.90 -26.61
CA LEU A 4 -6.68 10.71 -26.49
C LEU A 4 -5.51 10.66 -27.50
N ALA A 5 -5.72 11.11 -28.74
CA ALA A 5 -4.65 11.14 -29.75
C ALA A 5 -3.58 12.19 -29.44
N PHE A 6 -3.96 13.30 -28.79
CA PHE A 6 -3.02 14.34 -28.38
C PHE A 6 -2.24 13.94 -27.11
N PHE A 7 -2.92 13.45 -26.08
CA PHE A 7 -2.28 13.08 -24.81
C PHE A 7 -1.68 11.67 -24.82
N GLY A 8 -2.11 10.78 -25.71
CA GLY A 8 -1.68 9.37 -25.81
C GLY A 8 -0.19 9.15 -25.59
N PRO A 9 0.70 9.82 -26.34
CA PRO A 9 2.15 9.68 -26.18
C PRO A 9 2.70 10.12 -24.82
N TYR A 10 1.98 11.00 -24.12
CA TYR A 10 2.38 11.58 -22.83
C TYR A 10 1.71 10.91 -21.64
N LEU A 11 0.65 10.12 -21.84
CA LEU A 11 -0.13 9.50 -20.76
C LEU A 11 0.75 8.64 -19.84
N GLN A 12 1.73 7.93 -20.38
CA GLN A 12 2.70 7.19 -19.58
C GLN A 12 3.45 8.11 -18.59
N ALA A 13 4.01 9.22 -19.08
CA ALA A 13 4.72 10.18 -18.24
C ALA A 13 3.78 10.87 -17.24
N LEU A 14 2.57 11.21 -17.68
CA LEU A 14 1.53 11.87 -16.87
C LEU A 14 0.94 10.97 -15.78
N VAL A 15 1.10 9.66 -15.86
CA VAL A 15 0.62 8.71 -14.84
C VAL A 15 1.76 8.17 -14.00
N VAL A 16 2.86 7.70 -14.63
CA VAL A 16 3.97 7.06 -13.92
C VAL A 16 4.72 8.07 -13.07
N ALA A 17 5.06 9.26 -13.60
CA ALA A 17 5.86 10.22 -12.84
C ALA A 17 5.11 10.77 -11.61
N PRO A 18 3.82 11.15 -11.70
CA PRO A 18 3.05 11.52 -10.51
C PRO A 18 2.86 10.35 -9.54
N THR A 19 2.69 9.12 -10.03
CA THR A 19 2.59 7.93 -9.16
C THR A 19 3.88 7.73 -8.37
N TRP A 20 5.04 7.78 -9.03
CA TRP A 20 6.33 7.66 -8.34
C TRP A 20 6.58 8.80 -7.38
N THR A 21 6.20 10.02 -7.77
CA THR A 21 6.28 11.19 -6.89
C THR A 21 5.43 11.00 -5.64
N TYR A 22 4.18 10.57 -5.80
CA TYR A 22 3.27 10.26 -4.69
C TYR A 22 3.85 9.16 -3.78
N MET A 23 4.29 8.05 -4.36
CA MET A 23 4.85 6.92 -3.63
C MET A 23 6.15 7.26 -2.90
N ALA A 24 6.98 8.14 -3.46
CA ALA A 24 8.21 8.61 -2.82
C ALA A 24 7.94 9.61 -1.70
N LEU A 25 7.00 10.54 -1.90
CA LEU A 25 6.65 11.54 -0.90
C LEU A 25 5.82 10.96 0.25
N MET A 26 5.05 9.90 -0.01
CA MET A 26 4.22 9.22 0.98
C MET A 26 4.99 8.84 2.26
N PRO A 27 6.17 8.19 2.24
CA PRO A 27 6.97 7.94 3.44
C PRO A 27 7.75 9.17 3.93
N VAL A 28 8.15 10.08 3.04
CA VAL A 28 8.90 11.29 3.41
C VAL A 28 8.05 12.19 4.32
N LEU A 29 6.76 12.35 4.02
CA LEU A 29 5.87 13.21 4.82
C LEU A 29 5.76 12.74 6.28
N PRO A 30 5.41 11.48 6.61
CA PRO A 30 5.45 10.97 7.97
C PRO A 30 6.84 11.04 8.62
N LEU A 31 7.92 10.80 7.86
CA LEU A 31 9.28 10.96 8.42
C LEU A 31 9.50 12.39 8.90
N LEU A 32 9.14 13.40 8.10
CA LEU A 32 9.27 14.81 8.47
C LEU A 32 8.32 15.20 9.61
N MET A 33 7.06 14.76 9.55
CA MET A 33 6.03 15.09 10.54
C MET A 33 6.31 14.48 11.92
N TYR A 34 6.77 13.22 11.96
CA TYR A 34 6.95 12.49 13.21
C TYR A 34 8.39 12.48 13.72
N ALA A 35 9.39 12.95 12.96
CA ALA A 35 10.77 13.08 13.44
C ALA A 35 10.91 13.94 14.72
N PRO A 36 10.31 15.14 14.81
CA PRO A 36 10.42 15.98 16.02
C PRO A 36 9.73 15.35 17.23
N VAL A 37 8.74 14.50 16.98
CA VAL A 37 7.85 13.92 17.99
C VAL A 37 8.41 12.61 18.55
N LEU A 38 8.81 11.69 17.67
CA LEU A 38 9.29 10.36 18.03
C LEU A 38 10.80 10.33 18.31
N GLY A 39 11.54 11.31 17.78
CA GLY A 39 12.99 11.29 17.74
C GLY A 39 13.55 10.25 16.75
N GLY A 40 14.81 10.43 16.37
CA GLY A 40 15.43 9.63 15.29
C GLY A 40 15.45 8.13 15.55
N ARG A 41 15.77 7.68 16.77
CA ARG A 41 15.88 6.25 17.10
C ARG A 41 14.55 5.51 16.99
N ARG A 42 13.45 6.10 17.49
CA ARG A 42 12.13 5.46 17.45
C ARG A 42 11.54 5.51 16.05
N LEU A 43 11.72 6.64 15.35
CA LEU A 43 11.30 6.76 13.95
C LEU A 43 12.05 5.76 13.05
N ALA A 44 13.36 5.63 13.23
CA ALA A 44 14.15 4.63 12.50
C ALA A 44 13.69 3.21 12.78
N PHE A 45 13.32 2.88 14.03
CA PHE A 45 12.71 1.60 14.36
C PHE A 45 11.36 1.43 13.65
N PHE A 46 10.48 2.42 13.66
CA PHE A 46 9.17 2.32 13.01
C PHE A 46 9.33 2.13 11.49
N PHE A 47 10.21 2.91 10.88
CA PHE A 47 10.55 2.79 9.46
C PHE A 47 11.08 1.40 9.13
N ALA A 48 12.11 0.94 9.85
CA ALA A 48 12.71 -0.37 9.61
C ALA A 48 11.71 -1.50 9.85
N TRP A 49 10.94 -1.46 10.95
CA TRP A 49 9.96 -2.49 11.29
C TRP A 49 8.84 -2.57 10.24
N GLY A 50 8.22 -1.42 9.90
CA GLY A 50 7.16 -1.36 8.90
C GLY A 50 7.64 -1.85 7.52
N CYS A 51 8.80 -1.38 7.07
CA CYS A 51 9.39 -1.80 5.81
C CYS A 51 9.72 -3.30 5.79
N LEU A 52 10.34 -3.84 6.85
CA LEU A 52 10.74 -5.25 6.88
C LEU A 52 9.54 -6.19 6.93
N ILE A 53 8.54 -5.90 7.76
CA ILE A 53 7.34 -6.73 7.86
C ILE A 53 6.50 -6.64 6.59
N GLY A 54 6.31 -5.42 6.05
CA GLY A 54 5.63 -5.21 4.78
C GLY A 54 6.32 -5.94 3.63
N LEU A 55 7.62 -5.72 3.43
CA LEU A 55 8.41 -6.40 2.40
C LEU A 55 8.36 -7.92 2.54
N SER A 56 8.44 -8.44 3.76
CA SER A 56 8.36 -9.89 4.00
C SER A 56 6.99 -10.43 3.61
N GLY A 57 5.90 -9.74 3.98
CA GLY A 57 4.54 -10.12 3.57
C GLY A 57 4.36 -10.09 2.06
N GLU A 58 4.86 -9.05 1.39
CA GLU A 58 4.79 -8.87 -0.06
C GLU A 58 5.60 -9.92 -0.82
N LEU A 59 6.83 -10.22 -0.37
CA LEU A 59 7.65 -11.28 -0.96
C LEU A 59 6.99 -12.64 -0.77
N LEU A 60 6.46 -12.94 0.41
CA LEU A 60 5.71 -14.17 0.65
C LEU A 60 4.48 -14.26 -0.25
N GLY A 61 3.70 -13.18 -0.36
CA GLY A 61 2.49 -13.15 -1.18
C GLY A 61 2.77 -13.33 -2.67
N THR A 62 3.73 -12.57 -3.21
CA THR A 62 4.10 -12.64 -4.63
C THR A 62 4.82 -13.93 -5.04
N THR A 63 5.35 -14.70 -4.08
CA THR A 63 6.04 -15.97 -4.36
C THR A 63 5.22 -17.22 -4.02
N THR A 64 4.38 -17.17 -2.99
CA THR A 64 3.63 -18.32 -2.47
C THR A 64 2.11 -18.16 -2.53
N GLY A 65 1.62 -16.95 -2.80
CA GLY A 65 0.20 -16.61 -2.73
C GLY A 65 -0.33 -16.35 -1.31
N VAL A 66 0.49 -16.46 -0.26
CA VAL A 66 0.10 -16.20 1.13
C VAL A 66 0.85 -14.96 1.65
N PRO A 67 0.20 -13.97 2.26
CA PRO A 67 -1.19 -14.01 2.78
C PRO A 67 -2.26 -13.42 1.85
N PHE A 68 -1.85 -12.81 0.75
CA PHE A 68 -2.68 -11.93 -0.09
C PHE A 68 -3.56 -12.65 -1.13
N GLY A 69 -3.24 -13.91 -1.44
CA GLY A 69 -3.64 -14.56 -2.68
C GLY A 69 -2.56 -14.36 -3.74
N GLU A 70 -2.76 -14.96 -4.91
CA GLU A 70 -1.87 -14.75 -6.05
C GLU A 70 -2.10 -13.36 -6.65
N TYR A 71 -1.02 -12.61 -6.84
CA TYR A 71 -1.00 -11.33 -7.56
C TYR A 71 0.42 -11.04 -8.04
N ALA A 72 0.53 -10.19 -9.06
CA ALA A 72 1.83 -9.73 -9.54
C ALA A 72 1.82 -8.22 -9.78
N TYR A 73 2.84 -7.54 -9.26
CA TYR A 73 3.13 -6.17 -9.65
C TYR A 73 3.56 -6.10 -11.11
N THR A 74 3.19 -5.04 -11.81
CA THR A 74 3.63 -4.80 -13.19
C THR A 74 4.87 -3.91 -13.23
N GLN A 75 5.38 -3.62 -14.43
CA GLN A 75 6.54 -2.76 -14.64
C GLN A 75 6.32 -1.28 -14.25
N TRP A 76 5.08 -0.83 -14.09
CA TRP A 76 4.76 0.60 -13.95
C TRP A 76 5.19 1.22 -12.61
N LEU A 77 5.44 0.38 -11.58
CA LEU A 77 5.93 0.83 -10.26
C LEU A 77 7.46 0.91 -10.17
N GLY A 78 8.16 0.69 -11.28
CA GLY A 78 9.62 0.77 -11.34
C GLY A 78 10.32 -0.52 -10.93
N ALA A 79 11.56 -0.38 -10.47
CA ALA A 79 12.42 -1.52 -10.17
C ALA A 79 11.92 -2.32 -8.96
N LYS A 80 12.19 -3.63 -8.98
CA LYS A 80 11.66 -4.59 -8.00
C LYS A 80 12.77 -5.27 -7.21
N ILE A 81 12.53 -5.44 -5.91
CA ILE A 81 13.31 -6.26 -4.99
C ILE A 81 13.05 -7.73 -5.36
N GLY A 82 14.12 -8.45 -5.68
CA GLY A 82 14.05 -9.87 -6.09
C GLY A 82 13.23 -10.12 -7.36
N GLY A 83 12.92 -9.08 -8.16
CA GLY A 83 12.05 -9.20 -9.34
C GLY A 83 10.54 -9.22 -9.04
N HIS A 84 10.13 -9.21 -7.77
CA HIS A 84 8.73 -9.38 -7.36
C HIS A 84 8.09 -8.08 -6.82
N VAL A 85 8.74 -7.42 -5.86
CA VAL A 85 8.13 -6.33 -5.07
C VAL A 85 8.76 -4.97 -5.42
N PRO A 86 8.02 -3.96 -5.89
CA PRO A 86 8.57 -2.63 -6.18
C PRO A 86 9.19 -1.95 -4.95
N TYR A 87 10.28 -1.20 -5.15
CA TYR A 87 11.01 -0.54 -4.04
C TYR A 87 10.16 0.44 -3.23
N PHE A 88 9.09 0.96 -3.80
CA PHE A 88 8.19 1.90 -3.14
C PHE A 88 7.21 1.25 -2.16
N ILE A 89 6.96 -0.05 -2.27
CA ILE A 89 5.95 -0.75 -1.46
C ILE A 89 6.38 -0.86 0.01
N PRO A 90 7.61 -1.27 0.37
CA PRO A 90 7.97 -1.38 1.79
C PRO A 90 7.87 -0.04 2.56
N PRO A 91 8.33 1.10 2.01
CA PRO A 91 8.13 2.40 2.66
C PRO A 91 6.65 2.82 2.78
N SER A 92 5.77 2.43 1.86
CA SER A 92 4.35 2.75 1.97
C SER A 92 3.69 2.02 3.15
N TRP A 93 4.05 0.76 3.40
CA TRP A 93 3.62 0.01 4.58
C TRP A 93 3.94 0.74 5.88
N PHE A 94 5.16 1.27 6.02
CA PHE A 94 5.51 2.12 7.15
C PHE A 94 4.64 3.39 7.22
N ALA A 95 4.55 4.12 6.11
CA ALA A 95 3.92 5.42 6.04
C ALA A 95 2.43 5.36 6.42
N MET A 96 1.71 4.39 5.85
CA MET A 96 0.28 4.25 6.08
C MET A 96 -0.01 3.67 7.47
N SER A 97 0.85 2.81 8.01
CA SER A 97 0.70 2.29 9.38
C SER A 97 0.86 3.41 10.42
N ILE A 98 1.92 4.23 10.34
CA ILE A 98 2.11 5.31 11.33
C ILE A 98 0.97 6.34 11.30
N LEU A 99 0.44 6.66 10.12
CA LEU A 99 -0.72 7.55 9.96
C LEU A 99 -2.00 6.90 10.51
N SER A 100 -2.22 5.61 10.23
CA SER A 100 -3.38 4.86 10.74
C SER A 100 -3.35 4.74 12.26
N LEU A 101 -2.18 4.54 12.85
CA LEU A 101 -1.99 4.56 14.29
C LEU A 101 -2.33 5.92 14.89
N ASP A 102 -1.90 7.02 14.26
CA ASP A 102 -2.23 8.36 14.73
C ASP A 102 -3.75 8.63 14.69
N LEU A 103 -4.43 8.22 13.63
CA LEU A 103 -5.89 8.32 13.52
C LEU A 103 -6.58 7.49 14.62
N ALA A 104 -6.19 6.24 14.81
CA ALA A 104 -6.82 5.33 15.78
C ALA A 104 -6.73 5.87 17.23
N ARG A 105 -5.65 6.57 17.53
CA ARG A 105 -5.42 7.19 18.86
C ARG A 105 -6.37 8.32 19.18
N ARG A 106 -6.79 9.05 18.15
CA ARG A 106 -7.79 10.12 18.31
C ARG A 106 -9.18 9.56 18.61
N THR A 107 -9.40 8.28 18.36
CA THR A 107 -10.68 7.60 18.61
C THR A 107 -10.68 6.80 19.92
N THR A 108 -9.55 6.25 20.36
CA THR A 108 -9.52 5.43 21.59
C THR A 108 -8.19 5.50 22.34
N SER A 109 -8.28 5.49 23.67
CA SER A 109 -7.13 5.42 24.58
C SER A 109 -6.72 4.00 24.94
N ARG A 110 -7.58 2.99 24.69
CA ARG A 110 -7.30 1.60 25.03
C ARG A 110 -6.29 1.01 24.06
N ARG A 111 -5.18 0.49 24.59
CA ARG A 111 -4.06 -0.06 23.80
C ARG A 111 -4.50 -1.05 22.74
N THR A 112 -5.29 -2.06 23.12
CA THR A 112 -5.75 -3.11 22.20
C THR A 112 -6.69 -2.57 21.14
N SER A 113 -7.68 -1.76 21.54
CA SER A 113 -8.63 -1.13 20.61
C SER A 113 -7.91 -0.25 19.59
N ARG A 114 -6.87 0.47 20.02
CA ARG A 114 -6.04 1.29 19.13
C ARG A 114 -5.32 0.47 18.08
N ILE A 115 -4.69 -0.65 18.46
CA ILE A 115 -3.97 -1.53 17.52
C ILE A 115 -4.95 -2.07 16.48
N VAL A 116 -6.10 -2.60 16.93
CA VAL A 116 -7.12 -3.15 16.04
C VAL A 116 -7.67 -2.07 15.11
N LEU A 117 -7.99 -0.88 15.63
CA LEU A 117 -8.54 0.20 14.82
C LEU A 117 -7.52 0.76 13.82
N ALA A 118 -6.24 0.88 14.19
CA ALA A 118 -5.17 1.26 13.28
C ALA A 118 -5.01 0.24 12.15
N THR A 119 -5.07 -1.05 12.48
CA THR A 119 -5.05 -2.14 11.50
C THR A 119 -6.23 -2.03 10.53
N VAL A 120 -7.44 -1.78 11.04
CA VAL A 120 -8.62 -1.56 10.19
C VAL A 120 -8.46 -0.34 9.30
N PHE A 121 -7.95 0.77 9.82
CA PHE A 121 -7.69 1.96 9.00
C PHE A 121 -6.67 1.69 7.90
N MET A 122 -5.63 0.92 8.18
CA MET A 122 -4.66 0.49 7.16
C MET A 122 -5.35 -0.29 6.03
N VAL A 123 -6.18 -1.28 6.37
CA VAL A 123 -6.97 -2.03 5.36
C VAL A 123 -7.90 -1.09 4.58
N LEU A 124 -8.55 -0.14 5.24
CA LEU A 124 -9.44 0.81 4.56
C LEU A 124 -8.70 1.72 3.57
N TRP A 125 -7.44 2.09 3.86
CA TRP A 125 -6.60 2.81 2.91
C TRP A 125 -6.35 1.97 1.66
N ASP A 126 -5.95 0.70 1.82
CA ASP A 126 -5.72 -0.19 0.66
C ASP A 126 -6.99 -0.42 -0.14
N VAL A 127 -8.12 -0.66 0.54
CA VAL A 127 -9.43 -0.82 -0.09
C VAL A 127 -9.82 0.43 -0.89
N SER A 128 -9.48 1.63 -0.40
CA SER A 128 -9.77 2.87 -1.13
C SER A 128 -8.86 3.08 -2.35
N LEU A 129 -7.63 2.58 -2.29
CA LEU A 129 -6.57 2.85 -3.28
C LEU A 129 -6.54 1.78 -4.39
N ASP A 130 -6.76 0.51 -4.04
CA ASP A 130 -6.64 -0.64 -4.93
C ASP A 130 -7.55 -0.54 -6.17
N PRO A 131 -8.79 -0.03 -6.13
CA PRO A 131 -9.59 0.16 -7.34
C PRO A 131 -8.89 1.09 -8.33
N ALA A 132 -8.22 2.15 -7.86
CA ALA A 132 -7.48 3.06 -8.74
C ALA A 132 -6.25 2.40 -9.38
N MET A 133 -5.62 1.46 -8.68
CA MET A 133 -4.34 0.86 -9.10
C MET A 133 -4.49 -0.44 -9.90
N ASN A 134 -5.52 -1.22 -9.58
CA ASN A 134 -5.90 -2.46 -10.25
C ASN A 134 -7.07 -2.25 -11.22
N GLY A 135 -7.36 -1.02 -11.63
CA GLY A 135 -8.10 -0.77 -12.86
C GLY A 135 -9.54 -0.25 -12.73
N ALA A 136 -9.71 0.90 -12.08
CA ALA A 136 -10.76 1.87 -12.40
C ALA A 136 -10.61 2.42 -13.83
N GLY A 137 -9.48 2.18 -14.52
CA GLY A 137 -9.36 2.28 -15.98
C GLY A 137 -10.32 1.34 -16.74
N ALA A 138 -10.76 0.24 -16.14
CA ALA A 138 -11.75 -0.66 -16.74
C ALA A 138 -13.18 -0.09 -16.76
N MET A 139 -13.47 0.95 -15.97
CA MET A 139 -14.78 1.65 -16.03
C MET A 139 -14.88 2.60 -17.24
N PHE A 140 -13.78 2.87 -17.94
CA PHE A 140 -13.76 3.63 -19.19
C PHE A 140 -13.79 2.75 -20.46
N GLY A 141 -14.10 1.46 -20.32
CA GLY A 141 -14.35 0.54 -21.42
C GLY A 141 -13.38 -0.63 -21.46
N ASP A 142 -13.94 -1.83 -21.41
CA ASP A 142 -13.44 -3.05 -22.07
C ASP A 142 -11.92 -3.29 -22.05
N GLY A 143 -11.33 -3.41 -20.84
CA GLY A 143 -9.90 -3.73 -20.71
C GLY A 143 -8.96 -2.78 -21.45
N ALA A 144 -9.43 -1.56 -21.75
CA ALA A 144 -8.72 -0.64 -22.61
C ALA A 144 -7.51 -0.09 -21.84
N VAL A 145 -6.34 -0.46 -22.34
CA VAL A 145 -5.06 0.18 -22.10
C VAL A 145 -5.23 1.69 -22.37
N VAL A 146 -5.45 2.50 -21.32
CA VAL A 146 -5.59 3.95 -21.47
C VAL A 146 -4.17 4.52 -21.60
N GLY A 147 -3.78 4.87 -22.83
CA GLY A 147 -2.48 5.50 -23.08
C GLY A 147 -1.26 4.58 -22.88
N GLY A 148 -1.43 3.27 -23.04
CA GLY A 148 -0.34 2.29 -22.88
C GLY A 148 -0.25 1.65 -21.49
N ILE A 149 -1.01 2.13 -20.50
CA ILE A 149 -1.01 1.59 -19.12
C ILE A 149 -2.25 0.70 -18.90
N ASP A 150 -1.99 -0.53 -18.45
CA ASP A 150 -3.02 -1.52 -18.10
C ASP A 150 -3.37 -1.47 -16.59
N ARG A 151 -2.54 -2.09 -15.73
CA ARG A 151 -2.71 -2.11 -14.27
C ARG A 151 -1.37 -2.02 -13.54
N PHE A 152 -1.32 -1.47 -12.33
CA PHE A 152 -0.09 -1.47 -11.51
C PHE A 152 0.17 -2.83 -10.84
N TRP A 153 -0.88 -3.60 -10.60
CA TRP A 153 -0.84 -5.02 -10.26
C TRP A 153 -2.10 -5.69 -10.79
N SER A 154 -2.03 -7.00 -10.99
CA SER A 154 -3.18 -7.79 -11.45
C SER A 154 -3.38 -9.04 -10.60
N TYR A 155 -4.65 -9.42 -10.44
CA TYR A 155 -5.08 -10.70 -9.89
C TYR A 155 -5.26 -11.73 -11.03
N PRO A 156 -5.06 -13.04 -10.78
CA PRO A 156 -5.28 -14.08 -11.77
C PRO A 156 -6.71 -14.10 -12.37
N PRO A 157 -6.90 -14.72 -13.55
CA PRO A 157 -8.13 -14.58 -14.32
C PRO A 157 -9.33 -15.40 -13.79
N ALA A 158 -10.44 -14.69 -13.53
CA ALA A 158 -11.87 -15.04 -13.70
C ALA A 158 -12.52 -16.27 -13.02
N ASP A 159 -11.81 -17.28 -12.53
CA ASP A 159 -12.40 -18.46 -11.88
C ASP A 159 -12.46 -18.37 -10.34
N ALA A 160 -11.64 -17.51 -9.73
CA ALA A 160 -11.70 -17.19 -8.31
C ALA A 160 -12.80 -16.15 -7.96
N PHE A 161 -13.37 -16.26 -6.77
CA PHE A 161 -14.37 -15.30 -6.26
C PHE A 161 -13.79 -13.88 -6.23
N LYS A 162 -14.34 -13.00 -7.07
CA LYS A 162 -14.01 -11.57 -7.13
C LYS A 162 -14.93 -10.79 -6.22
N PHE A 163 -14.40 -10.28 -5.11
CA PHE A 163 -15.09 -9.31 -4.25
C PHE A 163 -14.71 -7.88 -4.69
N TYR A 164 -15.39 -6.87 -4.16
CA TYR A 164 -15.08 -5.43 -4.29
C TYR A 164 -14.02 -5.03 -5.36
N TYR A 165 -14.48 -4.64 -6.57
CA TYR A 165 -13.63 -4.26 -7.72
C TYR A 165 -12.63 -5.33 -8.20
N GLY A 166 -12.89 -6.61 -7.94
CA GLY A 166 -12.03 -7.72 -8.36
C GLY A 166 -11.04 -8.18 -7.29
N MET A 167 -11.00 -7.54 -6.13
CA MET A 167 -10.13 -7.92 -5.02
C MET A 167 -10.59 -9.23 -4.38
N PRO A 168 -9.70 -10.21 -4.14
CA PRO A 168 -10.04 -11.39 -3.37
C PRO A 168 -10.12 -11.06 -1.86
N LEU A 169 -10.95 -11.78 -1.11
CA LEU A 169 -11.05 -11.62 0.35
C LEU A 169 -9.74 -11.96 1.08
N SER A 170 -8.91 -12.83 0.49
CA SER A 170 -7.56 -13.12 0.99
C SER A 170 -6.71 -11.86 1.12
N ASN A 171 -6.87 -10.89 0.22
CA ASN A 171 -6.09 -9.66 0.26
C ASN A 171 -6.43 -8.83 1.49
N TRP A 172 -7.72 -8.70 1.81
CA TRP A 172 -8.19 -7.98 2.98
C TRP A 172 -7.67 -8.61 4.28
N LEU A 173 -7.70 -9.95 4.36
CA LEU A 173 -7.19 -10.69 5.50
C LEU A 173 -5.66 -10.61 5.60
N GLY A 174 -4.96 -10.65 4.46
CA GLY A 174 -3.52 -10.51 4.39
C GLY A 174 -3.07 -9.12 4.81
N TRP A 175 -3.72 -8.08 4.30
CA TRP A 175 -3.44 -6.69 4.70
C TRP A 175 -3.67 -6.53 6.20
N PHE A 176 -4.79 -7.04 6.72
CA PHE A 176 -5.07 -7.03 8.14
C PHE A 176 -3.97 -7.73 8.95
N ALA A 177 -3.56 -8.94 8.55
CA ALA A 177 -2.56 -9.72 9.28
C ALA A 177 -1.19 -9.02 9.32
N VAL A 178 -0.71 -8.52 8.17
CA VAL A 178 0.57 -7.81 8.07
C VAL A 178 0.53 -6.51 8.87
N ALA A 179 -0.53 -5.71 8.68
CA ALA A 179 -0.71 -4.46 9.40
C ALA A 179 -0.81 -4.68 10.92
N LEU A 180 -1.49 -5.74 11.37
CA LEU A 180 -1.61 -6.05 12.79
C LEU A 180 -0.24 -6.26 13.45
N VAL A 181 0.67 -6.96 12.76
CA VAL A 181 2.05 -7.18 13.23
C VAL A 181 2.84 -5.87 13.28
N ILE A 182 2.67 -5.01 12.28
CA ILE A 182 3.31 -3.68 12.25
C ILE A 182 2.82 -2.83 13.42
N GLU A 183 1.50 -2.70 13.58
CA GLU A 183 0.86 -1.88 14.61
C GLU A 183 1.16 -2.37 16.02
N ALA A 184 1.14 -3.69 16.22
CA ALA A 184 1.56 -4.28 17.49
C ALA A 184 3.01 -3.89 17.81
N GLY A 185 3.90 -3.95 16.82
CA GLY A 185 5.31 -3.54 16.90
C GLY A 185 5.49 -2.08 17.32
N PHE A 186 4.73 -1.16 16.74
CA PHE A 186 4.79 0.28 17.04
C PHE A 186 4.36 0.59 18.48
N VAL A 187 3.46 -0.23 19.04
CA VAL A 187 2.88 -0.05 20.38
C VAL A 187 3.59 -0.90 21.45
N THR A 188 4.67 -1.62 21.13
CA THR A 188 5.39 -2.51 22.08
C THR A 188 6.00 -1.81 23.29
N ARG A 189 6.33 -0.51 23.22
CA ARG A 189 6.90 0.24 24.35
C ARG A 189 5.89 1.18 24.99
N PRO A 190 5.66 1.10 26.31
CA PRO A 190 4.77 1.99 27.05
C PRO A 190 5.32 3.42 27.21
N SER A 191 6.48 3.73 26.62
CA SER A 191 7.07 5.06 26.68
C SER A 191 6.15 6.07 26.00
N CYS A 192 5.46 6.84 26.85
CA CYS A 192 4.62 7.99 26.54
C CYS A 192 5.19 8.77 25.38
N ILE A 193 4.58 8.62 24.20
CA ILE A 193 4.56 9.65 23.18
C ILE A 193 3.15 9.56 22.60
N PHE A 194 2.34 10.54 23.00
CA PHE A 194 0.88 10.75 23.07
C PHE A 194 0.01 9.75 23.86
#